data_AF-A0A0G4F9T6-F1
#
_entry.id   AF-A0A0G4F9T6-F1
#
_cell.length_a   1.000
_cell.length_b   1.000
_cell.length_c   1.000
_cell.angle_alpha   90.00
_cell.angle_beta   90.00
_cell.angle_gamma   90.00
#
_symmetry.space_group_name_H-M   'P 1'
#
loop_
_entity.id
_entity.type
_entity.pdbx_description
1 polymer ?
#
loop_
_entity_poly.entity_id
_entity_poly.type
_entity_poly.pdbx_seq_one_letter_code
_entity_poly.pdbx_strand_id
1 'polypeptide(L)'
;MESLIGSVIESRDGLPLLKELDLSETRAGEGLVFLGMVLGFGKLKRLSTISMIQCGITAEAVRDFAVGVKAGALVGVSSLILSKNFLGVAAWGELMEAIVDSEKGAPLLEELSILDPY
;
A
#
# COMPACT_ATOMS: atom_id res chain seq x y z
N MET A 1 -0.99 -13.99 -0.99
CA MET A 1 -1.66 -12.73 -0.57
C MET A 1 -3.06 -12.64 -1.15
N GLU A 2 -3.22 -12.87 -2.45
CA GLU A 2 -4.50 -12.87 -3.16
C GLU A 2 -5.65 -13.58 -2.43
N SER A 3 -5.50 -14.87 -2.08
CA SER A 3 -6.57 -15.62 -1.39
C SER A 3 -7.01 -15.00 -0.07
N LEU A 4 -6.07 -14.52 0.74
CA LEU A 4 -6.36 -13.81 2.00
C LEU A 4 -7.14 -12.52 1.74
N ILE A 5 -6.69 -11.72 0.77
CA ILE A 5 -7.34 -10.44 0.43
C ILE A 5 -8.72 -10.67 -0.17
N GLY A 6 -8.91 -11.69 -1.01
CA GLY A 6 -10.21 -12.10 -1.52
C GLY A 6 -11.20 -12.34 -0.39
N SER A 7 -10.82 -13.13 0.61
CA SER A 7 -11.66 -13.38 1.78
C SER A 7 -11.96 -12.11 2.61
N VAL A 8 -11.01 -11.17 2.71
CA VAL A 8 -11.24 -9.87 3.39
C VAL A 8 -12.19 -8.97 2.61
N ILE A 9 -12.09 -8.96 1.28
CA ILE A 9 -12.99 -8.18 0.41
C ILE A 9 -14.41 -8.75 0.48
N GLU A 10 -14.56 -10.07 0.44
CA GLU A 10 -15.84 -10.77 0.54
C GLU A 10 -16.46 -10.69 1.94
N SER A 11 -15.65 -10.54 2.99
CA SER A 11 -16.13 -10.33 4.36
C SER A 11 -17.01 -9.08 4.44
N ARG A 12 -18.16 -9.20 5.15
CA ARG A 12 -19.09 -8.08 5.37
C ARG A 12 -18.38 -6.84 5.92
N ASP A 13 -17.57 -7.04 6.96
CA ASP A 13 -16.94 -5.95 7.71
C ASP A 13 -15.44 -5.78 7.40
N GLY A 14 -14.84 -6.70 6.64
CA GLY A 14 -13.40 -6.72 6.39
C GLY A 14 -12.61 -7.02 7.67
N LEU A 15 -11.59 -6.21 7.96
CA LEU A 15 -10.83 -6.25 9.22
C LEU A 15 -10.95 -4.89 9.93
N PRO A 16 -12.11 -4.61 10.55
CA PRO A 16 -12.46 -3.26 11.02
C PRO A 16 -11.63 -2.78 12.22
N LEU A 17 -10.89 -3.68 12.87
CA LEU A 17 -10.03 -3.37 14.02
C LEU A 17 -8.54 -3.37 13.68
N LEU A 18 -8.15 -3.78 12.47
CA LEU A 18 -6.74 -3.80 12.07
C LEU A 18 -6.22 -2.37 11.93
N LYS A 19 -5.13 -2.06 12.64
CA LYS A 19 -4.48 -0.74 12.64
C LYS A 19 -3.11 -0.74 12.00
N GLU A 20 -2.40 -1.85 12.16
CA GLU A 20 -1.02 -2.02 11.72
C GLU A 20 -0.93 -3.32 10.93
N LEU A 21 -0.31 -3.25 9.75
CA LEU A 21 -0.02 -4.40 8.91
C LEU A 21 1.46 -4.38 8.59
N ASP A 22 2.19 -5.34 9.14
CA ASP A 22 3.60 -5.56 8.85
C ASP A 22 3.77 -6.85 8.04
N LEU A 23 4.33 -6.71 6.85
CA LEU A 23 4.67 -7.79 5.92
C LEU A 23 6.16 -7.72 5.53
N SER A 24 6.97 -7.03 6.34
CA SER A 24 8.41 -6.90 6.14
C SER A 24 9.09 -8.27 6.12
N GLU A 25 10.13 -8.41 5.30
CA GLU A 25 10.93 -9.64 5.17
C GLU A 25 10.12 -10.89 4.76
N THR A 26 8.97 -10.69 4.11
CA THR A 26 8.18 -11.77 3.49
C THR A 26 8.34 -11.79 1.96
N ARG A 27 7.58 -12.64 1.26
CA ARG A 27 7.46 -12.60 -0.21
C ARG A 27 6.17 -11.89 -0.67
N ALA A 28 5.64 -10.99 0.16
CA ALA A 28 4.37 -10.34 -0.09
C ALA A 28 4.45 -9.17 -1.10
N GLY A 29 5.63 -8.81 -1.59
CA GLY A 29 5.84 -7.64 -2.45
C GLY A 29 5.03 -7.66 -3.75
N GLU A 30 4.90 -8.82 -4.40
CA GLU A 30 4.02 -8.99 -5.58
C GLU A 30 2.54 -8.73 -5.24
N GLY A 31 2.17 -8.85 -3.97
CA GLY A 31 0.82 -8.66 -3.50
C GLY A 31 0.43 -7.21 -3.20
N LEU A 32 1.31 -6.23 -3.44
CA LEU A 32 1.05 -4.81 -3.17
C LEU A 32 -0.21 -4.29 -3.89
N VAL A 33 -0.50 -4.79 -5.10
CA VAL A 33 -1.74 -4.48 -5.83
C VAL A 33 -3.01 -4.82 -5.04
N PHE A 34 -3.02 -5.98 -4.37
CA PHE A 34 -4.16 -6.40 -3.57
C PHE A 34 -4.36 -5.53 -2.33
N LEU A 35 -3.27 -4.98 -1.79
CA LEU A 35 -3.33 -4.01 -0.69
C LEU A 35 -4.00 -2.70 -1.13
N GLY A 36 -3.67 -2.20 -2.33
CA GLY A 36 -4.35 -1.04 -2.92
C GLY A 36 -5.85 -1.28 -3.10
N MET A 37 -6.23 -2.46 -3.60
CA MET A 37 -7.64 -2.84 -3.76
C MET A 37 -8.39 -2.89 -2.42
N VAL A 38 -7.88 -3.62 -1.42
CA VAL A 38 -8.59 -3.79 -0.15
C VAL A 38 -8.77 -2.48 0.63
N LEU A 39 -7.79 -1.58 0.52
CA LEU A 39 -7.86 -0.21 1.03
C LEU A 39 -8.93 0.60 0.28
N GLY A 40 -8.92 0.53 -1.06
CA GLY A 40 -9.92 1.20 -1.91
C GLY A 40 -11.36 0.73 -1.65
N PHE A 41 -11.57 -0.56 -1.34
CA PHE A 41 -12.86 -1.10 -0.92
C PHE A 41 -13.26 -0.70 0.51
N GLY A 42 -12.41 0.00 1.26
CA GLY A 42 -12.69 0.44 2.62
C GLY A 42 -12.85 -0.71 3.61
N LYS A 43 -12.22 -1.86 3.35
CA LYS A 43 -12.30 -3.06 4.21
C LYS A 43 -11.36 -3.00 5.41
N LEU A 44 -10.40 -2.08 5.39
CA LEU A 44 -9.40 -1.85 6.43
C LEU A 44 -9.56 -0.46 7.05
N LYS A 45 -10.76 -0.13 7.53
CA LYS A 45 -11.17 1.25 7.92
C LYS A 45 -10.30 1.93 8.98
N ARG A 46 -9.56 1.16 9.79
CA ARG A 46 -8.71 1.67 10.87
C ARG A 46 -7.22 1.48 10.60
N LEU A 47 -6.86 0.91 9.44
CA LEU A 47 -5.47 0.67 9.10
C LEU A 47 -4.78 2.00 8.85
N SER A 48 -3.77 2.30 9.66
CA SER A 48 -3.00 3.53 9.61
C SER A 48 -1.54 3.28 9.26
N THR A 49 -1.00 2.12 9.62
CA THR A 49 0.42 1.80 9.43
C THR A 49 0.58 0.57 8.55
N ILE A 50 1.39 0.71 7.51
CA ILE A 50 1.72 -0.36 6.57
C ILE A 50 3.25 -0.43 6.44
N SER A 51 3.82 -1.58 6.76
CA SER A 51 5.24 -1.87 6.57
C SER A 51 5.44 -3.06 5.63
N MET A 52 6.23 -2.84 4.59
CA MET A 52 6.59 -3.81 3.56
C MET A 52 8.09 -3.69 3.23
N ILE A 53 8.91 -3.64 4.28
CA ILE A 53 10.37 -3.51 4.14
C ILE A 53 10.93 -4.82 3.58
N GLN A 54 11.76 -4.75 2.54
CA GLN A 54 12.48 -5.92 2.01
C GLN A 54 11.56 -7.12 1.75
N CYS A 55 10.44 -6.90 1.06
CA CYS A 55 9.46 -7.95 0.79
C CYS A 55 9.36 -8.36 -0.69
N GLY A 56 10.27 -7.82 -1.52
CA GLY A 56 10.36 -8.11 -2.95
C GLY A 56 9.30 -7.36 -3.78
N ILE A 57 8.99 -6.10 -3.44
CA ILE A 57 8.11 -5.27 -4.27
C ILE A 57 8.73 -5.10 -5.65
N THR A 58 7.93 -5.32 -6.70
CA THR A 58 8.36 -5.10 -8.09
C THR A 58 7.87 -3.74 -8.60
N ALA A 59 8.52 -3.22 -9.65
CA ALA A 59 8.07 -1.97 -10.28
C ALA A 59 6.62 -2.09 -10.78
N GLU A 60 6.24 -3.24 -11.35
CA GLU A 60 4.88 -3.54 -11.79
C GLU A 60 3.87 -3.46 -10.62
N ALA A 61 4.19 -4.08 -9.48
CA ALA A 61 3.33 -4.03 -8.31
C ALA A 61 3.12 -2.60 -7.78
N VAL A 62 4.12 -1.72 -7.91
CA VAL A 62 3.98 -0.28 -7.57
C VAL A 62 3.05 0.44 -8.54
N ARG A 63 3.12 0.16 -9.85
CA ARG A 63 2.20 0.76 -10.85
C ARG A 63 0.76 0.37 -10.59
N ASP A 64 0.54 -0.92 -10.30
CA ASP A 64 -0.80 -1.42 -10.02
C ASP A 64 -1.33 -0.86 -8.70
N PHE A 65 -0.47 -0.74 -7.69
CA PHE A 65 -0.82 -0.07 -6.44
C PHE A 65 -1.18 1.40 -6.64
N ALA A 66 -0.46 2.10 -7.53
CA ALA A 66 -0.71 3.50 -7.86
C ALA A 66 -2.15 3.72 -8.39
N VAL A 67 -2.75 2.76 -9.09
CA VAL A 67 -4.17 2.82 -9.49
C VAL A 67 -5.09 2.88 -8.27
N GLY A 68 -4.85 2.05 -7.25
CA GLY A 68 -5.59 2.08 -5.99
C GLY A 68 -5.37 3.39 -5.21
N VAL A 69 -4.15 3.91 -5.23
CA VAL A 69 -3.81 5.21 -4.63
C VAL A 69 -4.59 6.35 -5.27
N LYS A 70 -4.69 6.40 -6.61
CA LYS A 70 -5.52 7.41 -7.31
C LYS A 70 -6.98 7.35 -6.85
N ALA A 71 -7.52 6.15 -6.61
CA ALA A 71 -8.88 5.95 -6.08
C ALA A 71 -9.05 6.30 -4.57
N GLY A 72 -7.95 6.65 -3.89
CA GLY A 72 -7.93 7.10 -2.50
C GLY A 72 -7.63 5.99 -1.49
N ALA A 73 -6.84 4.98 -1.86
CA ALA A 73 -6.41 3.93 -0.93
C ALA A 73 -5.66 4.46 0.31
N LEU A 74 -5.03 5.64 0.22
CA LEU A 74 -4.21 6.20 1.30
C LEU A 74 -4.95 7.18 2.23
N VAL A 75 -6.27 7.37 2.08
CA VAL A 75 -7.03 8.35 2.87
C VAL A 75 -6.93 8.13 4.38
N GLY A 76 -6.84 6.86 4.80
CA GLY A 76 -6.72 6.47 6.21
C GLY A 76 -5.30 6.16 6.69
N VAL A 77 -4.30 6.20 5.80
CA VAL A 77 -2.94 5.73 6.08
C VAL A 77 -2.07 6.88 6.55
N SER A 78 -1.40 6.72 7.69
CA SER A 78 -0.48 7.71 8.26
C SER A 78 0.98 7.35 8.12
N SER A 79 1.32 6.06 8.06
CA SER A 79 2.70 5.60 7.84
C SER A 79 2.73 4.50 6.77
N LEU A 80 3.49 4.76 5.70
CA LEU A 80 3.70 3.85 4.57
C LEU A 80 5.20 3.62 4.37
N ILE A 81 5.65 2.41 4.70
CA ILE A 81 7.06 2.04 4.68
C ILE A 81 7.28 0.92 3.65
N LEU A 82 7.88 1.27 2.52
CA LEU A 82 8.15 0.39 1.37
C LEU A 82 9.66 0.27 1.04
N SER A 83 10.54 0.74 1.93
CA SER A 83 12.01 0.74 1.77
C SER A 83 12.63 -0.67 1.59
N LYS A 84 13.89 -0.72 1.13
CA LYS A 84 14.68 -1.95 0.93
C LYS A 84 14.10 -2.91 -0.12
N ASN A 85 13.40 -2.39 -1.13
CA ASN A 85 12.89 -3.17 -2.25
C ASN A 85 13.68 -2.93 -3.56
N PHE A 86 14.74 -2.11 -3.53
CA PHE A 86 15.68 -1.87 -4.64
C PHE A 86 14.97 -1.44 -5.93
N LEU A 87 14.03 -0.52 -5.79
CA LEU A 87 13.24 0.00 -6.89
C LEU A 87 13.84 1.32 -7.40
N GLY A 88 14.02 1.43 -8.71
CA GLY A 88 14.55 2.65 -9.33
C GLY A 88 13.61 3.85 -9.16
N VAL A 89 14.17 5.05 -9.25
CA VAL A 89 13.46 6.35 -9.08
C VAL A 89 12.18 6.45 -9.92
N ALA A 90 12.16 5.86 -11.12
CA ALA A 90 10.99 5.87 -11.99
C ALA A 90 9.74 5.25 -11.33
N ALA A 91 9.86 4.07 -10.70
CA ALA A 91 8.73 3.40 -10.08
C ALA A 91 8.14 4.21 -8.91
N TRP A 92 9.02 4.84 -8.12
CA TRP A 92 8.57 5.72 -7.04
C TRP A 92 7.98 7.04 -7.54
N GLY A 93 8.48 7.57 -8.66
CA GLY A 93 7.88 8.72 -9.33
C GLY A 93 6.42 8.48 -9.69
N GLU A 94 6.11 7.31 -10.27
CA GLU A 94 4.74 6.91 -10.63
C GLU A 94 3.81 6.83 -9.39
N LEU A 95 4.33 6.35 -8.25
CA LEU A 95 3.56 6.35 -7.00
C LEU A 95 3.29 7.78 -6.49
N MET A 96 4.29 8.66 -6.54
CA MET A 96 4.14 10.06 -6.10
C MET A 96 3.13 10.81 -6.98
N GLU A 97 3.19 10.62 -8.30
CA GLU A 97 2.20 11.16 -9.22
C GLU A 97 0.79 10.68 -8.88
N ALA A 98 0.62 9.41 -8.53
CA ALA A 98 -0.67 8.89 -8.12
C ALA A 98 -1.22 9.49 -6.81
N ILE A 99 -0.36 9.85 -5.86
CA ILE A 99 -0.77 10.58 -4.65
C ILE A 99 -1.27 11.97 -5.03
N VAL A 100 -0.54 12.67 -5.92
CA VAL A 100 -0.89 14.02 -6.39
C VAL A 100 -2.18 14.02 -7.20
N ASP A 101 -2.37 13.03 -8.07
CA ASP A 101 -3.55 12.86 -8.92
C ASP A 101 -4.80 12.39 -8.17
N SER A 102 -4.66 11.89 -6.94
CA SER A 102 -5.81 11.40 -6.18
C SER A 102 -6.68 12.55 -5.71
N GLU A 103 -7.96 12.56 -6.11
CA GLU A 103 -8.95 13.54 -5.62
C GLU A 103 -9.09 13.55 -4.10
N LYS A 104 -8.88 12.40 -3.46
CA LYS A 104 -8.93 12.27 -1.99
C LYS A 104 -7.58 12.51 -1.33
N GLY A 105 -6.49 12.51 -2.10
CA GLY A 105 -5.12 12.64 -1.65
C GLY A 105 -4.69 11.56 -0.63
N ALA A 106 -3.68 11.91 0.16
CA ALA A 106 -3.20 11.15 1.32
C ALA A 106 -3.13 12.08 2.56
N PRO A 107 -4.28 12.60 3.05
CA PRO A 107 -4.34 13.71 4.00
C PRO A 107 -3.79 13.39 5.39
N LEU A 108 -3.68 12.10 5.74
CA LEU A 108 -3.15 11.65 7.03
C LEU A 108 -1.71 11.16 6.94
N LEU A 109 -1.11 11.12 5.74
CA LEU A 109 0.22 10.57 5.54
C LEU A 109 1.28 11.47 6.17
N GLU A 110 1.88 10.99 7.24
CA GLU A 110 2.93 11.68 8.01
C GLU A 110 4.31 11.08 7.73
N GLU A 111 4.36 9.78 7.44
CA GLU A 111 5.59 9.06 7.16
C GLU A 111 5.48 8.30 5.84
N LEU A 112 6.42 8.58 4.94
CA LEU A 112 6.61 7.87 3.68
C LEU A 112 8.08 7.48 3.53
N SER A 113 8.35 6.18 3.57
CA SER A 113 9.71 5.64 3.44
C SER A 113 9.82 4.72 2.23
N ILE A 114 10.48 5.19 1.18
CA ILE A 114 10.65 4.48 -0.11
C ILE A 114 12.13 4.28 -0.50
N LEU A 115 13.06 4.82 0.31
CA LEU A 115 14.48 4.83 -0.02
C LEU A 115 15.15 3.51 0.36
N ASP A 116 15.98 3.00 -0.54
CA ASP A 116 16.94 1.95 -0.22
C ASP A 116 18.20 2.60 0.38
N PRO A 117 18.78 2.08 1.47
CA PRO A 117 20.05 2.59 1.97
C PRO A 117 21.15 2.37 0.90
N TYR A 118 21.94 3.43 0.68
CA TYR A 118 23.09 3.46 -0.23
C TYR A 118 24.13 2.37 0.07
#